data_AF-A0A9D2ERQ1-F1
#
_entry.id   AF-A0A9D2ERQ1-F1
#
_cell.length_a   1.000
_cell.length_b   1.000
_cell.length_c   1.000
_cell.angle_alpha   90.00
_cell.angle_beta   90.00
_cell.angle_gamma   90.00
#
_symmetry.space_group_name_H-M   'P 1'
#
loop_
_entity.id
_entity.type
_entity.pdbx_description
1 polymer ?
#
loop_
_entity_poly.entity_id
_entity_poly.type
_entity_poly.pdbx_seq_one_letter_code
_entity_poly.pdbx_strand_id
1 'polypeptide(L)' 'MPAQWTGNLVGRMHNAGVTAKQLAAELGKNPKYVSGVLNGHYSPKKAEQEFNEAFERITRSVVSQPDSTT' A
#
# COMPACT_ATOMS: atom_id res chain seq x y z
N MET A 1 -6.36 17.89 6.37
CA MET A 1 -7.08 16.61 6.53
C MET A 1 -6.37 15.59 5.65
N PRO A 2 -5.99 14.41 6.16
CA PRO A 2 -5.43 13.35 5.32
C PRO A 2 -6.46 12.96 4.26
N ALA A 3 -5.99 12.65 3.05
CA ALA A 3 -6.88 12.27 1.96
C ALA A 3 -7.59 10.95 2.31
N GLN A 4 -8.89 10.87 2.05
CA GLN A 4 -9.73 9.74 2.48
C GLN A 4 -9.24 8.39 1.93
N TRP A 5 -8.57 8.40 0.77
CA TRP A 5 -8.00 7.21 0.16
C TRP A 5 -6.85 6.59 0.95
N THR A 6 -6.07 7.37 1.74
CA THR A 6 -4.96 6.81 2.50
C THR A 6 -5.47 5.91 3.62
N GLY A 7 -6.53 6.32 4.32
CA GLY A 7 -7.19 5.50 5.33
C GLY A 7 -7.80 4.22 4.74
N ASN A 8 -8.43 4.31 3.57
CA ASN A 8 -8.98 3.16 2.87
C ASN A 8 -7.87 2.18 2.44
N LEU A 9 -6.77 2.70 1.85
CA LEU A 9 -5.63 1.89 1.46
C LEU A 9 -4.98 1.20 2.65
N VAL A 10 -4.77 1.90 3.77
CA VAL A 10 -4.21 1.30 5.01
C VAL A 10 -5.13 0.18 5.53
N GLY A 11 -6.45 0.36 5.47
CA GLY A 11 -7.41 -0.70 5.81
C GLY A 11 -7.30 -1.92 4.91
N ARG A 12 -7.19 -1.72 3.58
CA ARG A 12 -6.97 -2.80 2.61
C ARG A 12 -5.63 -3.51 2.83
N MET A 13 -4.56 -2.73 3.10
CA MET A 13 -3.24 -3.24 3.43
C MET A 13 -3.27 -4.13 4.67
N HIS A 14 -3.98 -3.73 5.72
CA HIS A 14 -4.13 -4.52 6.94
C HIS A 14 -4.85 -5.85 6.66
N ASN A 15 -5.95 -5.82 5.88
CA ASN A 15 -6.69 -7.03 5.50
C ASN A 15 -5.85 -8.00 4.67
N ALA A 16 -4.99 -7.50 3.79
CA ALA A 16 -4.12 -8.32 2.94
C ALA A 16 -2.76 -8.68 3.58
N GLY A 17 -2.48 -8.24 4.81
CA GLY A 17 -1.17 -8.42 5.45
C GLY A 17 -0.02 -7.66 4.77
N VAL A 18 -0.33 -6.66 3.94
CA VAL A 18 0.66 -5.85 3.23
C VAL A 18 1.17 -4.74 4.14
N THR A 19 2.49 -4.59 4.22
CA THR A 19 3.11 -3.55 5.05
C THR A 19 3.60 -2.38 4.21
N ALA A 20 3.74 -1.20 4.84
CA ALA A 20 4.30 -0.02 4.17
C ALA A 20 5.71 -0.26 3.62
N LYS A 21 6.48 -1.19 4.20
CA LYS A 21 7.79 -1.62 3.68
C LYS A 21 7.66 -2.38 2.36
N GLN A 22 6.70 -3.30 2.25
CA GLN A 22 6.44 -4.03 1.00
C GLN A 22 5.96 -3.06 -0.09
N LEU A 23 5.05 -2.15 0.25
CA LEU A 23 4.58 -1.13 -0.68
C LEU A 23 5.73 -0.21 -1.14
N ALA A 24 6.63 0.18 -0.23
CA ALA A 24 7.80 0.98 -0.56
C ALA A 24 8.78 0.25 -1.48
N ALA A 25 9.00 -1.05 -1.25
CA ALA A 25 9.84 -1.89 -2.10
C ALA A 25 9.26 -1.99 -3.52
N GLU A 26 7.95 -2.24 -3.64
CA GLU A 26 7.26 -2.35 -4.93
C GLU A 26 7.23 -1.02 -5.70
N LEU A 27 7.02 0.10 -4.99
CA LEU A 27 7.09 1.44 -5.58
C LEU A 27 8.53 1.88 -5.89
N GLY A 28 9.55 1.16 -5.41
CA GLY A 28 10.95 1.60 -5.45
C GLY A 28 11.18 2.93 -4.72
N LYS A 29 10.39 3.22 -3.67
CA LYS A 29 10.43 4.47 -2.90
C LYS A 29 10.98 4.23 -1.50
N ASN A 30 11.39 5.31 -0.85
CA ASN A 30 11.84 5.25 0.52
C ASN A 30 10.66 4.99 1.48
N PRO A 31 10.74 4.04 2.43
CA PRO A 31 9.67 3.77 3.39
C PRO A 31 9.26 4.99 4.23
N LYS A 32 10.18 5.93 4.48
CA LYS A 32 9.84 7.21 5.14
C LYS A 32 8.88 8.06 4.30
N TYR A 33 9.09 8.09 2.98
CA TYR A 33 8.22 8.82 2.05
C TYR A 33 6.82 8.19 2.00
N VAL A 34 6.74 6.86 1.87
CA VAL A 34 5.48 6.11 1.88
C VAL A 34 4.72 6.36 3.19
N SER A 35 5.40 6.28 4.33
CA SER A 35 4.79 6.57 5.64
C SER A 35 4.29 8.01 5.74
N GLY A 36 5.00 8.98 5.14
CA GLY A 36 4.56 10.37 5.08
C GLY A 36 3.31 10.55 4.21
N VAL A 37 3.23 9.87 3.06
CA VAL A 37 2.03 9.90 2.21
C VAL A 37 0.83 9.28 2.92
N LEU A 38 1.01 8.11 3.55
CA LEU A 38 -0.07 7.42 4.27
C LEU A 38 -0.59 8.22 5.48
N ASN A 39 0.30 8.91 6.20
CA ASN A 39 -0.07 9.84 7.28
C ASN A 39 -0.63 11.18 6.79
N GLY A 40 -0.72 11.40 5.48
CA GLY A 40 -1.24 12.64 4.89
C GLY A 40 -0.30 13.84 4.97
N HIS A 41 0.98 13.62 5.28
CA HIS A 41 2.04 14.64 5.20
C HIS A 41 2.34 15.04 3.75
N TYR A 42 2.17 14.11 2.82
CA TYR A 42 2.34 14.34 1.38
C TYR A 42 1.08 13.92 0.64
N SER A 43 0.62 14.75 -0.28
CA SER A 43 -0.49 14.40 -1.19
C SER A 43 -0.11 14.74 -2.64
N PRO A 44 0.76 13.93 -3.27
CA PRO A 44 1.05 14.06 -4.70
C PRO A 44 -0.20 13.71 -5.52
N LYS A 45 -0.43 14.45 -6.62
CA LYS A 45 -1.61 14.26 -7.49
C LYS A 45 -1.80 12.84 -8.06
N LYS A 46 -0.74 12.04 -8.15
CA LYS A 46 -0.76 10.67 -8.69
C LYS A 46 -0.51 9.57 -7.66
N ALA A 47 -0.31 9.93 -6.39
CA ALA A 47 0.06 8.96 -5.35
C ALA A 47 -1.05 7.94 -5.08
N GLU A 48 -2.33 8.35 -5.11
CA GLU A 48 -3.44 7.42 -4.93
C GLU A 48 -3.40 6.27 -5.93
N GLN A 49 -3.21 6.60 -7.21
CA GLN A 49 -3.15 5.63 -8.29
C GLN A 49 -1.89 4.76 -8.20
N GLU A 50 -0.71 5.37 -8.03
CA GLU A 50 0.55 4.64 -7.89
C GLU A 50 0.51 3.65 -6.71
N PHE A 51 -0.02 4.07 -5.57
CA PHE A 51 -0.07 3.24 -4.37
C PHE A 51 -1.10 2.12 -4.47
N ASN A 52 -2.27 2.39 -5.06
CA ASN A 52 -3.26 1.34 -5.31
C ASN A 52 -2.71 0.32 -6.31
N GLU A 53 -2.07 0.75 -7.39
CA GLU A 53 -1.53 -0.15 -8.41
C GLU A 53 -0.41 -1.04 -7.83
N ALA A 54 0.50 -0.47 -7.02
CA ALA A 54 1.51 -1.23 -6.30
C ALA A 54 0.90 -2.21 -5.29
N PHE A 55 -0.12 -1.78 -4.55
CA PHE A 55 -0.83 -2.65 -3.61
C PHE A 55 -1.54 -3.81 -4.33
N GLU A 56 -2.15 -3.56 -5.49
CA GLU A 56 -2.81 -4.58 -6.29
C GLU A 56 -1.81 -5.59 -6.86
N ARG A 57 -0.62 -5.15 -7.27
CA ARG A 57 0.45 -6.07 -7.70
C ARG A 57 0.91 -6.99 -6.56
N ILE A 58 1.15 -6.43 -5.37
CA ILE A 58 1.51 -7.22 -4.19
C ILE A 58 0.38 -8.19 -3.84
N THR A 59 -0.85 -7.69 -3.76
CA THR A 59 -2.02 -8.52 -3.41
C THR A 59 -2.23 -9.62 -4.43
N ARG A 60 -2.07 -9.36 -5.73
CA ARG A 60 -2.17 -10.38 -6.78
C ARG A 60 -1.08 -11.44 -6.65
N SER A 61 0.14 -11.05 -6.29
CA SER A 61 1.23 -11.99 -6.01
C SER A 61 0.98 -12.83 -4.76
N VAL A 62 0.40 -12.23 -3.70
CA VAL A 62 0.07 -12.93 -2.45
C VAL A 62 -1.14 -13.86 -2.63
N VAL A 63 -2.20 -13.42 -3.32
CA VAL A 63 -3.42 -14.19 -3.61
C VAL A 63 -3.15 -15.37 -4.57
N SER A 64 -2.05 -15.34 -5.32
CA SER A 64 -1.64 -16.48 -6.16
C SER A 64 -0.97 -17.61 -5.38
N GLN A 65 -0.85 -17.50 -4.04
CA GLN A 65 -0.55 -18.63 -3.17
C GLN A 65 -1.82 -19.04 -2.42
N PRO A 66 -2.54 -20.09 -2.87
CA PRO A 66 -3.47 -20.79 -2.01
C PRO A 66 -2.66 -21.58 -0.98
N ASP A 67 -2.28 -20.93 0.13
CA ASP A 67 -1.95 -21.64 1.38
C ASP A 67 -3.33 -22.15 1.90
N SER A 68 -3.74 -23.41 1.78
CA SER A 68 -3.07 -24.63 2.22
C SER A 68 -2.31 -24.40 3.52
N THR A 69 -3.04 -24.07 4.60
CA THR A 69 -2.75 -24.58 5.95
C THR A 69 -3.93 -24.34 6.91
N THR A 70 -4.40 -25.47 7.46
CA THR A 70 -5.30 -25.71 8.62
C THR A 70 -6.79 -25.49 8.45
#